data_AF-A0A482JPL9-F1
#
_entry.id   AF-A0A482JPL9-F1
#
_cell.length_a   1.000
_cell.length_b   1.000
_cell.length_c   1.000
_cell.angle_alpha   90.00
_cell.angle_beta   90.00
_cell.angle_gamma   90.00
#
_symmetry.space_group_name_H-M   'P 1'
#
loop_
_entity.id
_entity.type
_entity.pdbx_description
1 polymer ?
#
loop_
_entity_poly.entity_id
_entity_poly.type
_entity_poly.pdbx_seq_one_letter_code
_entity_poly.pdbx_strand_id
1 'polypeptide(L)'
;MRNGSTEQFSGLPYIYALLNCLISSWYGSPFVSTDNLLVMTVNSVGVVFQLVYITLFIVYAERMQKMKMLGLLATVLCLMGSIVFLSVRCFNSNVRRMFVGFLSCASLISMSASPLFIMNLVIRTRSVEYMPFYLSLSTFLMSLSFFIYGIFNNDPFVYAPNGMGVILGISQLGLYSYFKKRSDEEDTEPLIVSYS
;
A
#
# COMPACT_ATOMS: atom_id res chain seq x y z
N MET A 1 9.84 -0.08 -17.66
CA MET A 1 10.50 0.91 -18.54
C MET A 1 11.12 0.22 -19.78
N ARG A 2 10.34 -0.53 -20.57
CA ARG A 2 10.87 -1.25 -21.76
C ARG A 2 10.17 -0.89 -23.07
N ASN A 3 8.96 -0.31 -23.05
CA ASN A 3 8.15 -0.08 -24.25
C ASN A 3 7.77 1.38 -24.54
N GLY A 4 8.25 2.39 -23.79
CA GLY A 4 7.97 3.82 -24.09
C GLY A 4 6.48 4.23 -24.08
N SER A 5 5.59 3.34 -23.67
CA SER A 5 4.13 3.52 -23.59
C SER A 5 3.63 2.96 -22.27
N THR A 6 2.68 3.65 -21.63
CA THR A 6 1.91 3.18 -20.48
C THR A 6 0.90 2.13 -20.95
N GLU A 7 1.38 0.99 -21.44
CA GLU A 7 0.55 -0.16 -21.80
C GLU A 7 -0.22 -0.61 -20.55
N GLN A 8 -1.54 -0.40 -20.54
CA GLN A 8 -2.55 -0.91 -19.59
C GLN A 8 -2.37 -0.61 -18.08
N PHE A 9 -1.25 -0.05 -17.64
CA PHE A 9 -1.04 0.31 -16.24
C PHE A 9 -1.80 1.58 -15.88
N SER A 10 -2.87 1.43 -15.12
CA SER A 10 -3.60 2.54 -14.51
C SER A 10 -2.70 3.21 -13.47
N GLY A 11 -2.46 4.52 -13.57
CA GLY A 11 -1.70 5.28 -12.58
C GLY A 11 -2.43 5.49 -11.24
N LEU A 12 -3.67 5.02 -11.12
CA LEU A 12 -4.52 5.16 -9.94
C LEU A 12 -3.90 4.60 -8.65
N PRO A 13 -3.25 3.42 -8.62
CA PRO A 13 -2.65 2.88 -7.40
C PRO A 13 -1.59 3.81 -6.80
N TYR A 14 -0.83 4.52 -7.63
CA TYR A 14 0.16 5.50 -7.15
C TYR A 14 -0.51 6.71 -6.48
N ILE A 15 -1.64 7.18 -7.03
CA ILE A 15 -2.42 8.28 -6.46
C ILE A 15 -3.06 7.87 -5.12
N TYR A 16 -3.64 6.67 -5.03
CA TYR A 16 -4.19 6.14 -3.79
C TYR A 16 -3.11 5.93 -2.72
N ALA A 17 -1.95 5.40 -3.11
CA ALA A 17 -0.80 5.25 -2.22
C ALA A 17 -0.29 6.62 -1.73
N LEU A 18 -0.20 7.62 -2.61
CA LEU A 18 0.16 8.99 -2.24
C LEU A 18 -0.81 9.56 -1.20
N LEU A 19 -2.13 9.43 -1.44
CA LEU A 19 -3.15 9.90 -0.50
C LEU A 19 -3.01 9.23 0.88
N ASN A 20 -2.85 7.91 0.92
CA ASN A 20 -2.64 7.18 2.17
C ASN A 20 -1.38 7.62 2.90
N CYS A 21 -0.26 7.78 2.19
CA CYS A 21 1.00 8.24 2.79
C CYS A 21 0.87 9.68 3.30
N LEU A 22 0.17 10.57 2.60
CA LEU A 22 -0.09 11.94 3.06
C LEU A 22 -0.92 11.96 4.35
N ILE A 23 -2.04 11.23 4.39
CA ILE A 23 -2.91 11.15 5.57
C ILE A 23 -2.16 10.54 6.76
N SER A 24 -1.45 9.42 6.53
CA SER A 24 -0.68 8.73 7.57
C SER A 24 0.51 9.57 8.07
N SER A 25 1.15 10.33 7.18
CA SER A 25 2.20 11.28 7.56
C SER A 25 1.65 12.43 8.40
N TRP A 26 0.44 12.92 8.09
CA TRP A 26 -0.22 13.94 8.91
C TRP A 26 -0.67 13.39 10.26
N TYR A 27 -1.11 12.13 10.31
CA TYR A 27 -1.42 11.47 11.57
C TYR A 27 -0.21 11.38 12.50
N GLY A 28 0.95 11.00 11.97
CA GLY A 28 2.20 10.89 12.74
C GLY A 28 2.86 12.24 13.09
N SER A 29 2.34 13.35 12.56
CA SER A 29 2.86 14.69 12.81
C SER A 29 2.67 15.07 14.29
N PRO A 30 3.63 15.77 14.92
CA PRO A 30 3.52 16.20 16.32
C PRO A 30 2.31 17.11 16.57
N PHE A 31 1.74 17.72 15.52
CA PHE A 31 0.51 18.47 15.62
C PHE A 31 -0.71 17.56 15.87
N VAL A 32 -0.72 16.32 15.40
CA VAL A 32 -1.85 15.38 15.54
C VAL A 32 -1.57 14.32 16.60
N SER A 33 -0.37 13.76 16.62
CA SER A 33 0.06 12.75 17.58
C SER A 33 1.54 12.93 17.94
N THR A 34 1.81 13.06 19.24
CA THR A 34 3.16 13.35 19.76
C THR A 34 4.11 12.16 19.68
N ASP A 35 3.59 10.94 19.79
CA ASP A 35 4.41 9.73 19.99
C ASP A 35 4.63 8.93 18.69
N ASN A 36 4.02 9.36 17.58
CA ASN A 36 3.97 8.64 16.31
C ASN A 36 4.94 9.17 15.23
N LEU A 37 6.06 9.76 15.64
CA LEU A 37 7.05 10.32 14.72
C LEU A 37 7.61 9.30 13.71
N LEU A 38 7.78 8.03 14.11
CA LEU A 38 8.24 7.00 13.19
C LEU A 38 7.26 6.81 12.03
N VAL A 39 5.94 6.82 12.30
CA VAL A 39 4.89 6.74 11.27
C VAL A 39 4.99 7.93 10.32
N MET A 40 5.28 9.14 10.82
CA MET A 40 5.49 10.32 9.97
C MET A 40 6.68 10.12 9.03
N THR A 41 7.84 9.70 9.55
CA THR A 41 9.06 9.60 8.76
C THR A 41 8.94 8.58 7.62
N VAL A 42 8.44 7.37 7.88
CA VAL A 42 8.29 6.35 6.84
C VAL A 42 7.27 6.76 5.78
N ASN A 43 6.18 7.40 6.17
CA ASN A 43 5.15 7.82 5.24
C ASN A 43 5.62 9.05 4.44
N SER A 44 6.41 9.95 5.02
CA SER A 44 7.05 11.06 4.30
C SER A 44 8.00 10.55 3.21
N VAL A 45 8.82 9.54 3.53
CA VAL A 45 9.65 8.86 2.52
C VAL A 45 8.77 8.22 1.45
N GLY A 46 7.67 7.56 1.84
CA GLY A 46 6.67 7.02 0.93
C GLY A 46 6.07 8.08 -0.02
N VAL A 47 5.75 9.27 0.48
CA VAL A 47 5.28 10.41 -0.33
C VAL A 47 6.31 10.76 -1.41
N VAL A 48 7.59 10.85 -1.06
CA VAL A 48 8.66 11.15 -2.03
C VAL A 48 8.71 10.09 -3.13
N PHE A 49 8.70 8.80 -2.77
CA PHE A 49 8.67 7.71 -3.75
C PHE A 49 7.44 7.79 -4.66
N GLN A 50 6.24 7.99 -4.10
CA GLN A 50 5.02 8.09 -4.90
C GLN A 50 5.03 9.30 -5.83
N LEU A 51 5.54 10.46 -5.39
CA LEU A 51 5.70 11.63 -6.25
C LEU A 51 6.67 11.38 -7.40
N VAL A 52 7.78 10.67 -7.15
CA VAL A 52 8.72 10.26 -8.21
C VAL A 52 8.02 9.34 -9.21
N TYR A 53 7.30 8.31 -8.75
CA TYR A 53 6.55 7.41 -9.64
C TYR A 53 5.48 8.13 -10.46
N ILE A 54 4.70 9.02 -9.84
CA ILE A 54 3.68 9.83 -10.52
C ILE A 54 4.33 10.76 -11.55
N THR A 55 5.46 11.39 -11.20
CA THR A 55 6.19 12.28 -12.12
C THR A 55 6.67 11.51 -13.34
N LEU A 56 7.30 10.35 -13.13
CA LEU A 56 7.70 9.46 -14.23
C LEU A 56 6.49 9.06 -15.08
N PHE A 57 5.38 8.66 -14.45
CA PHE A 57 4.15 8.32 -15.18
C PHE A 57 3.65 9.49 -16.03
N ILE A 58 3.59 10.70 -15.50
CA ILE A 58 3.12 11.91 -16.20
C ILE A 58 4.04 12.32 -17.35
N VAL A 59 5.35 12.11 -17.22
CA VAL A 59 6.34 12.42 -18.27
C VAL A 59 6.18 11.49 -19.47
N TYR A 60 5.92 10.19 -19.23
CA TYR A 60 5.84 9.18 -20.29
C TYR A 60 4.40 8.88 -20.75
N ALA A 61 3.38 9.39 -20.07
CA ALA A 61 1.98 9.17 -20.44
C ALA A 61 1.51 10.04 -21.61
N GLU A 62 0.56 9.52 -22.38
CA GLU A 62 -0.13 10.25 -23.44
C GLU A 62 -0.92 11.46 -22.89
N ARG A 63 -1.16 12.47 -23.73
CA ARG A 63 -1.77 13.76 -23.32
C ARG A 63 -3.07 13.60 -22.53
N MET A 64 -3.94 12.68 -22.91
CA MET A 64 -5.21 12.44 -22.21
C MET A 64 -5.01 11.84 -20.81
N GLN A 65 -4.17 10.80 -20.70
CA GLN A 65 -3.83 10.16 -19.42
C GLN A 65 -3.07 11.13 -18.50
N LYS A 66 -2.17 11.94 -19.08
CA LYS A 66 -1.43 12.99 -18.38
C LYS A 66 -2.35 14.00 -17.72
N MET A 67 -3.33 14.54 -18.45
CA MET A 67 -4.29 15.51 -17.90
C MET A 67 -5.17 14.88 -16.81
N LYS A 68 -5.59 13.61 -16.99
CA LYS A 68 -6.33 12.87 -15.96
C LYS A 68 -5.50 12.71 -14.68
N MET A 69 -4.24 12.31 -14.80
CA MET A 69 -3.34 12.13 -13.65
C MET A 69 -3.02 13.44 -12.94
N LEU A 70 -2.80 14.53 -13.68
CA LEU A 70 -2.61 15.87 -13.11
C LEU A 70 -3.86 16.34 -12.36
N GLY A 71 -5.05 16.12 -12.93
CA GLY A 71 -6.32 16.45 -12.26
C GLY A 71 -6.53 15.64 -10.97
N LEU A 72 -6.21 14.34 -10.99
CA LEU A 72 -6.25 13.49 -9.80
C LEU A 72 -5.24 13.91 -8.73
N LEU A 73 -4.00 14.24 -9.13
CA LEU A 73 -2.98 14.73 -8.22
C LEU A 73 -3.41 16.05 -7.56
N ALA A 74 -3.91 17.01 -8.35
CA ALA A 74 -4.44 18.26 -7.84
C ALA A 74 -5.61 18.02 -6.87
N THR A 75 -6.50 17.08 -7.18
CA THR A 75 -7.63 16.70 -6.31
C THR A 75 -7.15 16.15 -4.97
N VAL A 76 -6.15 15.26 -4.98
CA VAL A 76 -5.55 14.70 -3.75
C VAL A 76 -4.88 15.78 -2.91
N LEU A 77 -4.13 16.70 -3.53
CA LEU A 77 -3.48 17.80 -2.81
C LEU A 77 -4.50 18.78 -2.23
N CYS A 78 -5.56 19.12 -2.97
CA CYS A 78 -6.66 19.96 -2.47
C CYS A 78 -7.41 19.29 -1.30
N LEU A 79 -7.71 17.99 -1.43
CA LEU A 79 -8.33 17.20 -0.36
C LEU A 79 -7.43 17.14 0.88
N MET A 80 -6.13 16.95 0.69
CA MET A 80 -5.18 16.94 1.80
C MET A 80 -5.11 18.31 2.47
N GLY A 81 -5.04 19.39 1.69
CA GLY A 81 -5.04 20.76 2.20
C GLY A 81 -6.31 21.08 3.00
N SER A 82 -7.48 20.61 2.54
CA SER A 82 -8.74 20.82 3.25
C SER A 82 -8.80 20.00 4.54
N ILE A 83 -8.33 18.74 4.55
CA ILE A 83 -8.22 17.92 5.77
C ILE A 83 -7.31 18.59 6.80
N VAL A 84 -6.12 19.04 6.38
CA VAL A 84 -5.17 19.73 7.26
C VAL A 84 -5.81 21.00 7.84
N PHE A 85 -6.37 21.86 6.98
CA PHE A 85 -7.00 23.10 7.39
C PHE A 85 -8.16 22.86 8.38
N LEU A 86 -9.09 21.96 8.05
CA LEU A 86 -10.22 21.61 8.90
C LEU A 86 -9.75 21.02 10.24
N SER A 87 -8.75 20.14 10.20
CA SER A 87 -8.24 19.47 11.40
C SER A 87 -7.59 20.44 12.38
N VAL A 88 -6.86 21.45 11.88
CA VAL A 88 -6.17 22.44 12.73
C VAL A 88 -7.11 23.53 13.21
N ARG A 89 -8.05 23.97 12.37
CA ARG A 89 -8.91 25.13 12.66
C ARG A 89 -10.20 24.78 13.38
N CYS A 90 -10.80 23.62 13.08
CA CYS A 90 -12.12 23.28 13.59
C CYS A 90 -12.10 22.22 14.70
N PHE A 91 -11.01 21.47 14.88
CA PHE A 91 -10.95 20.38 15.86
C PHE A 91 -9.94 20.64 16.99
N ASN A 92 -10.38 20.31 18.21
CA ASN A 92 -9.51 20.21 19.39
C ASN A 92 -8.55 19.02 19.26
N SER A 93 -7.46 19.02 20.03
CA SER A 93 -6.39 18.00 19.93
C SER A 93 -6.90 16.55 19.91
N ASN A 94 -7.80 16.19 20.82
CA ASN A 94 -8.36 14.82 20.91
C ASN A 94 -9.24 14.46 19.70
N VAL A 95 -10.13 15.38 19.30
CA VAL A 95 -11.03 15.16 18.15
C VAL A 95 -10.23 15.10 16.85
N ARG A 96 -9.19 15.94 16.72
CA ARG A 96 -8.26 15.94 15.59
C ARG A 96 -7.57 14.58 15.45
N ARG A 97 -7.02 14.04 16.55
CA ARG A 97 -6.38 12.72 16.56
C ARG A 97 -7.35 11.62 16.11
N MET A 98 -8.57 11.59 16.66
CA MET A 98 -9.57 10.60 16.26
C MET A 98 -9.96 10.74 14.79
N PHE A 99 -10.29 11.95 14.34
CA PHE A 99 -10.70 12.21 12.96
C PHE A 99 -9.66 11.78 11.93
N VAL A 100 -8.41 12.24 12.11
CA VAL A 100 -7.31 11.89 11.20
C VAL A 100 -6.92 10.42 11.33
N GLY A 101 -6.97 9.84 12.54
CA GLY A 101 -6.72 8.42 12.78
C GLY A 101 -7.72 7.53 12.04
N PHE A 102 -9.02 7.84 12.10
CA PHE A 102 -10.03 7.11 11.34
C PHE A 102 -9.81 7.20 9.83
N LEU A 103 -9.48 8.39 9.31
CA LEU A 103 -9.15 8.56 7.90
C LEU A 103 -7.93 7.73 7.49
N SER A 104 -6.89 7.71 8.33
CA SER A 104 -5.67 6.91 8.12
C SER A 104 -5.95 5.40 8.13
N CYS A 105 -6.78 4.93 9.06
CA CYS A 105 -7.21 3.53 9.08
C CYS A 105 -8.02 3.18 7.83
N ALA A 106 -8.99 4.02 7.46
CA ALA A 106 -9.84 3.79 6.29
C ALA A 106 -9.01 3.77 5.00
N SER A 107 -8.04 4.67 4.84
CA SER A 107 -7.15 4.69 3.68
C SER A 107 -6.28 3.43 3.63
N LEU A 108 -5.70 3.01 4.76
CA LEU A 108 -4.85 1.83 4.81
C LEU A 108 -5.63 0.54 4.53
N ILE A 109 -6.85 0.41 5.06
CA ILE A 109 -7.76 -0.70 4.77
C ILE A 109 -8.12 -0.74 3.28
N SER A 110 -8.40 0.41 2.68
CA SER A 110 -8.72 0.48 1.25
C SER A 110 -7.56 0.00 0.37
N MET A 111 -6.32 0.26 0.78
CA MET A 111 -5.12 -0.21 0.07
C MET A 111 -4.92 -1.74 0.18
N SER A 112 -5.38 -2.36 1.26
CA SER A 112 -5.34 -3.82 1.43
C SER A 112 -6.17 -4.59 0.39
N ALA A 113 -7.04 -3.92 -0.36
CA ALA A 113 -7.75 -4.53 -1.49
C ALA A 113 -6.80 -5.05 -2.58
N SER A 114 -5.67 -4.37 -2.81
CA SER A 114 -4.68 -4.77 -3.81
C SER A 114 -4.01 -6.13 -3.49
N PRO A 115 -3.40 -6.34 -2.30
CA PRO A 115 -2.83 -7.64 -1.96
C PRO A 115 -3.88 -8.76 -1.90
N LEU A 116 -5.12 -8.47 -1.47
CA LEU A 116 -6.23 -9.44 -1.52
C LEU A 116 -6.56 -9.89 -2.94
N PHE A 117 -6.59 -8.96 -3.89
CA PHE A 117 -6.82 -9.28 -5.30
C PHE A 117 -5.71 -10.18 -5.86
N ILE A 118 -4.44 -9.88 -5.54
CA ILE A 118 -3.30 -10.71 -5.95
C ILE A 118 -3.38 -12.11 -5.35
N MET A 119 -3.75 -12.25 -4.07
CA MET A 119 -3.96 -13.57 -3.46
C MET A 119 -5.05 -14.37 -4.17
N ASN A 120 -6.17 -13.74 -4.53
CA ASN A 120 -7.23 -14.38 -5.32
C ASN A 120 -6.72 -14.82 -6.69
N LEU A 121 -5.92 -13.96 -7.35
CA LEU A 121 -5.30 -14.26 -8.64
C LEU A 121 -4.35 -15.46 -8.53
N VAL A 122 -3.52 -15.55 -7.50
CA VAL A 122 -2.62 -16.70 -7.25
C VAL A 122 -3.42 -17.98 -7.04
N ILE A 123 -4.52 -17.94 -6.28
CA ILE A 123 -5.39 -19.11 -6.07
C ILE A 123 -6.01 -19.57 -7.39
N ARG A 124 -6.45 -18.64 -8.23
CA ARG A 124 -7.11 -18.94 -9.50
C ARG A 124 -6.15 -19.41 -10.58
N THR A 125 -4.98 -18.80 -10.67
CA THR A 125 -3.94 -19.11 -11.67
C THR A 125 -3.04 -20.26 -11.23
N ARG A 126 -3.05 -20.60 -9.93
CA ARG A 126 -2.14 -21.55 -9.30
C ARG A 126 -0.66 -21.25 -9.51
N SER A 127 -0.32 -20.02 -9.86
CA SER A 127 1.04 -19.56 -10.09
C SER A 127 1.40 -18.43 -9.13
N VAL A 128 2.62 -18.48 -8.61
CA VAL A 128 3.21 -17.46 -7.74
C VAL A 128 3.97 -16.38 -8.51
N GLU A 129 3.90 -16.38 -9.85
CA GLU A 129 4.63 -15.46 -10.72
C GLU A 129 4.37 -13.98 -10.40
N TYR A 130 3.13 -13.66 -10.02
CA TYR A 130 2.71 -12.29 -9.67
C TYR A 130 3.00 -11.91 -8.21
N MET A 131 3.64 -12.79 -7.44
CA MET A 131 3.80 -12.65 -5.99
C MET A 131 5.23 -13.01 -5.54
N PRO A 132 6.18 -12.07 -5.66
CA PRO A 132 7.55 -12.32 -5.25
C PRO A 132 7.68 -12.48 -3.74
N PHE A 133 8.31 -13.58 -3.29
CA PHE A 133 8.49 -13.94 -1.88
C PHE A 133 9.06 -12.80 -1.03
N TYR A 134 10.13 -12.16 -1.51
CA TYR A 134 10.81 -11.09 -0.78
C TYR A 134 9.91 -9.87 -0.55
N LEU A 135 8.98 -9.59 -1.47
CA LEU A 135 8.04 -8.48 -1.33
C LEU A 135 7.01 -8.80 -0.24
N SER A 136 6.47 -10.02 -0.24
CA SER A 136 5.53 -10.47 0.80
C SER A 136 6.18 -10.54 2.17
N LEU A 137 7.40 -11.07 2.26
CA LEU A 137 8.15 -11.13 3.51
C LEU A 137 8.46 -9.73 4.06
N SER A 138 8.91 -8.81 3.20
CA SER A 138 9.20 -7.42 3.60
C SER A 138 7.93 -6.71 4.06
N THR A 139 6.81 -6.90 3.37
CA THR A 139 5.52 -6.31 3.74
C THR A 139 4.99 -6.86 5.06
N PHE A 140 5.17 -8.17 5.30
CA PHE A 140 4.85 -8.82 6.57
C PHE A 140 5.69 -8.25 7.72
N LEU A 141 7.01 -8.19 7.57
CA LEU A 141 7.92 -7.67 8.60
C LEU A 141 7.66 -6.19 8.89
N MET A 142 7.38 -5.40 7.86
CA MET A 142 6.99 -4.00 7.99
C MET A 142 5.68 -3.89 8.81
N SER A 143 4.65 -4.64 8.44
CA SER A 143 3.36 -4.63 9.13
C SER A 143 3.50 -5.09 10.59
N LEU A 144 4.31 -6.12 10.85
CA LEU A 144 4.59 -6.62 12.19
C LEU A 144 5.32 -5.59 13.05
N SER A 145 6.30 -4.89 12.48
CA SER A 145 7.04 -3.84 13.17
C SER A 145 6.12 -2.68 13.57
N PHE A 146 5.25 -2.22 12.66
CA PHE A 146 4.27 -1.17 12.96
C PHE A 146 3.15 -1.63 13.88
N PHE A 147 2.77 -2.91 13.84
CA PHE A 147 1.83 -3.49 14.79
C PHE A 147 2.38 -3.44 16.22
N ILE A 148 3.61 -3.94 16.41
CA ILE A 148 4.31 -3.90 17.70
C ILE A 148 4.50 -2.45 18.17
N TYR A 149 4.92 -1.55 17.27
CA TYR A 149 5.05 -0.13 17.57
C TYR A 149 3.73 0.50 18.05
N GLY A 150 2.62 0.21 17.36
CA GLY A 150 1.30 0.69 17.75
C GLY A 150 0.85 0.15 19.12
N ILE A 151 1.21 -1.09 19.46
CA ILE A 151 0.96 -1.66 20.80
C ILE A 151 1.76 -0.91 21.86
N PHE A 152 3.07 -0.67 21.64
CA PHE A 152 3.91 0.07 22.59
C PHE A 152 3.41 1.50 22.83
N ASN A 153 2.94 2.16 21.79
CA ASN A 153 2.37 3.51 21.88
C ASN A 153 0.90 3.55 22.34
N ASN A 154 0.29 2.39 22.62
CA ASN A 154 -1.15 2.25 22.91
C ASN A 154 -2.04 2.98 21.89
N ASP A 155 -1.69 2.89 20.60
CA ASP A 155 -2.36 3.61 19.53
C ASP A 155 -3.21 2.67 18.65
N PRO A 156 -4.55 2.66 18.83
CA PRO A 156 -5.45 1.80 18.07
C PRO A 156 -5.47 2.11 16.58
N PHE A 157 -5.18 3.34 16.19
CA PHE A 157 -5.17 3.72 14.77
C PHE A 157 -3.91 3.21 14.06
N VAL A 158 -2.86 2.90 14.80
CA VAL A 158 -1.64 2.29 14.25
C VAL A 158 -1.71 0.78 14.32
N TYR A 159 -1.98 0.18 15.48
CA TYR A 159 -1.93 -1.28 15.59
C TYR A 159 -3.08 -1.98 14.86
N ALA A 160 -4.30 -1.43 14.82
CA ALA A 160 -5.43 -2.15 14.22
C ALA A 160 -5.24 -2.42 12.71
N PRO A 161 -4.94 -1.42 11.86
CA PRO A 161 -4.77 -1.68 10.43
C PRO A 161 -3.47 -2.43 10.11
N ASN A 162 -2.39 -2.22 10.88
CA ASN A 162 -1.16 -2.99 10.71
C ASN A 162 -1.34 -4.46 11.14
N GLY A 163 -2.17 -4.75 12.15
CA GLY A 163 -2.54 -6.10 12.53
C GLY A 163 -3.28 -6.84 11.41
N MET A 164 -4.20 -6.17 10.70
CA MET A 164 -4.79 -6.73 9.48
C MET A 164 -3.72 -6.98 8.40
N GLY A 165 -2.77 -6.06 8.24
CA GLY A 165 -1.61 -6.23 7.35
C GLY A 165 -0.76 -7.46 7.69
N VAL A 166 -0.55 -7.73 8.98
CA VAL A 166 0.14 -8.94 9.46
C VAL A 166 -0.62 -10.20 9.06
N ILE A 167 -1.94 -10.26 9.27
CA ILE A 167 -2.77 -11.41 8.90
C ILE A 167 -2.72 -11.67 7.38
N LEU A 168 -2.80 -10.60 6.59
CA LEU A 168 -2.66 -10.66 5.14
C LEU A 168 -1.26 -11.15 4.75
N GLY A 169 -0.20 -10.63 5.38
CA GLY A 169 1.19 -11.04 5.15
C GLY A 169 1.44 -12.52 5.46
N ILE A 170 0.87 -13.06 6.54
CA ILE A 170 0.95 -14.49 6.89
C ILE A 170 0.26 -15.32 5.82
N SER A 171 -0.96 -14.92 5.43
CA SER A 171 -1.73 -15.62 4.42
C SER A 171 -1.02 -15.60 3.06
N GLN A 172 -0.37 -14.48 2.75
CA GLN A 172 0.46 -14.30 1.57
C GLN A 172 1.66 -15.27 1.54
N LEU A 173 2.43 -15.34 2.63
CA LEU A 173 3.58 -16.25 2.74
C LEU A 173 3.16 -17.72 2.73
N GLY A 174 2.01 -18.04 3.34
CA GLY A 174 1.41 -19.37 3.33
C GLY A 174 1.01 -19.83 1.91
N LEU A 175 0.29 -18.98 1.17
CA LEU A 175 -0.08 -19.23 -0.22
C LEU A 175 1.15 -19.43 -1.11
N TYR A 176 2.16 -18.57 -0.97
CA TYR A 176 3.40 -18.70 -1.72
C TYR A 176 4.06 -20.07 -1.49
N SER A 177 4.20 -20.48 -0.23
CA SER A 177 4.85 -21.75 0.13
C SER A 177 4.07 -22.96 -0.40
N TYR A 178 2.73 -22.90 -0.37
CA TYR A 178 1.87 -23.97 -0.86
C TYR A 178 1.94 -24.13 -2.39
N PHE A 179 1.77 -23.03 -3.14
CA PHE A 179 1.78 -23.10 -4.60
C PHE A 179 3.17 -23.33 -5.19
N LYS A 180 4.22 -22.76 -4.59
CA LYS A 180 5.60 -23.03 -5.02
C LYS A 180 5.95 -24.52 -4.89
N LYS A 181 5.63 -25.13 -3.75
CA LYS A 181 5.89 -26.56 -3.53
C LYS A 181 5.17 -27.43 -4.57
N ARG A 182 3.95 -27.07 -4.93
CA ARG A 182 3.18 -27.78 -5.95
C ARG A 182 3.78 -27.64 -7.36
N SER A 183 4.26 -26.44 -7.73
CA SER A 183 4.95 -26.24 -9.01
C SER A 183 6.25 -27.05 -9.10
N ASP A 184 7.05 -27.07 -8.02
CA ASP A 184 8.26 -27.90 -7.97
C ASP A 184 7.92 -29.41 -8.09
N GLU A 185 6.79 -29.86 -7.53
CA GLU A 185 6.31 -31.24 -7.66
C GLU A 185 5.81 -31.56 -9.09
N GLU A 186 5.09 -30.65 -9.76
CA GLU A 186 4.62 -30.81 -11.15
C GLU A 186 5.78 -30.78 -12.17
N ASP A 187 6.84 -29.98 -11.95
CA ASP A 187 8.04 -29.96 -12.81
C ASP A 187 8.96 -31.19 -12.58
N THR A 188 8.83 -31.88 -11.45
CA THR A 188 9.61 -33.08 -11.12
C THR A 188 8.97 -34.36 -11.67
N GLU A 189 7.69 -34.35 -12.06
CA GLU A 189 7.12 -35.43 -12.87
C GLU A 189 7.65 -35.34 -14.30
N PRO A 190 8.50 -36.30 -14.76
CA PRO A 190 9.05 -36.22 -16.09
C PRO A 190 7.91 -36.38 -17.10
N LEU A 191 7.84 -35.48 -18.09
CA LEU A 191 7.06 -35.60 -19.31
C LEU A 191 7.55 -36.82 -20.13
N ILE A 192 7.36 -38.02 -19.60
CA ILE A 192 7.52 -39.28 -20.29
C ILE A 192 6.12 -39.83 -20.47
N VAL A 193 5.40 -39.28 -21.46
CA VAL A 193 4.46 -40.09 -22.21
C VAL A 193 4.87 -40.02 -23.67
N SER A 194 5.59 -41.07 -24.02
CA SER A 194 6.09 -41.49 -25.32
C SER A 194 5.07 -41.25 -26.45
N TYR A 195 5.49 -40.54 -27.49
CA TYR A 195 4.98 -40.80 -28.84
C TYR A 195 5.69 -42.06 -29.36
N SER A 196 5.07 -43.22 -29.14
CA SER A 196 5.41 -44.49 -29.78
C SER A 196 4.15 -45.17 -30.23
#